data_AF-A0A972UYG4-F1
#
_entry.id   AF-A0A972UYG4-F1
#
_cell.length_a   1.000
_cell.length_b   1.000
_cell.length_c   1.000
_cell.angle_alpha   90.00
_cell.angle_beta   90.00
_cell.angle_gamma   90.00
#
_symmetry.space_group_name_H-M   'P 1'
#
loop_
_entity.id
_entity.type
_entity.pdbx_description
1 polymer ?
#
loop_
_entity_poly.entity_id
_entity_poly.type
_entity_poly.pdbx_seq_one_letter_code
_entity_poly.pdbx_strand_id
1 'polypeptide(L)'
;METNTRKFGTAPVFFTAISTILGAILFLRFGFAVGTIGFWGVILIILLGHLVTIPTALAISEIATNKRVEGGGEYFIISRSFGLNIGATIGIALFLSQAISVAFYVIAFTEAFEFFFNWIATKFDFILPRQVISIPVLIGLAI
;
A
#
# COMPACT_ATOMS: atom_id res chain seq x y z
N MET A 1 -32.70 25.12 7.81
CA MET A 1 -31.80 24.78 6.70
C MET A 1 -31.14 23.46 7.04
N GLU A 2 -31.65 22.35 6.52
CA GLU A 2 -30.90 21.09 6.55
C GLU A 2 -29.69 21.26 5.62
N THR A 3 -28.50 21.25 6.20
CA THR A 3 -27.25 21.17 5.44
C THR A 3 -27.22 19.81 4.76
N ASN A 4 -27.51 19.80 3.46
CA ASN A 4 -27.41 18.62 2.60
C ASN A 4 -25.93 18.22 2.51
N THR A 5 -25.46 17.47 3.51
CA THR A 5 -24.09 16.98 3.58
C THR A 5 -23.94 15.93 2.47
N ARG A 6 -23.29 16.32 1.37
CA ARG A 6 -22.98 15.40 0.27
C ARG A 6 -22.11 14.27 0.81
N LYS A 7 -22.72 13.10 1.03
CA LYS A 7 -22.00 11.89 1.39
C LYS A 7 -21.25 11.37 0.17
N PHE A 8 -20.04 10.87 0.37
CA PHE A 8 -19.27 10.24 -0.69
C PHE A 8 -20.01 9.00 -1.23
N GLY A 9 -20.00 8.82 -2.55
CA GLY A 9 -20.51 7.61 -3.21
C GLY A 9 -19.48 6.48 -3.21
N THR A 10 -19.66 5.50 -4.10
CA THR A 10 -18.73 4.36 -4.24
C THR A 10 -17.44 4.72 -4.99
N ALA A 11 -17.47 5.71 -5.87
CA ALA A 11 -16.31 6.07 -6.71
C ALA A 11 -15.06 6.46 -5.90
N PRO A 12 -15.12 7.29 -4.83
CA PRO A 12 -13.97 7.58 -3.99
C PRO A 12 -13.34 6.34 -3.34
N VAL A 13 -14.13 5.32 -2.99
CA VAL A 13 -13.62 4.06 -2.43
C VAL A 13 -12.86 3.28 -3.50
N PHE A 14 -13.42 3.18 -4.70
CA PHE A 14 -12.79 2.48 -5.84
C PHE A 14 -11.47 3.14 -6.27
N PHE A 15 -11.46 4.47 -6.44
CA PHE A 15 -10.24 5.19 -6.85
C PHE A 15 -9.15 5.14 -5.77
N THR A 16 -9.53 5.26 -4.49
CA THR A 16 -8.58 5.11 -3.39
C THR A 16 -7.99 3.69 -3.38
N ALA A 17 -8.82 2.66 -3.52
CA ALA A 17 -8.36 1.27 -3.52
C ALA A 17 -7.41 0.95 -4.69
N ILE A 18 -7.70 1.44 -5.90
CA ILE A 18 -6.79 1.26 -7.04
C ILE A 18 -5.46 1.98 -6.78
N SER A 19 -5.51 3.21 -6.25
CA SER A 19 -4.31 3.99 -5.95
C SER A 19 -3.40 3.31 -4.93
N THR A 20 -3.96 2.63 -3.93
CA THR A 20 -3.18 1.92 -2.91
C THR A 20 -2.61 0.58 -3.38
N ILE A 21 -3.24 -0.08 -4.36
CA ILE A 21 -2.76 -1.35 -4.93
C ILE A 21 -1.69 -1.12 -6.00
N LEU A 22 -1.85 -0.10 -6.85
CA LEU A 22 -0.91 0.22 -7.92
C LEU A 22 0.32 0.92 -7.36
N GLY A 23 1.30 0.12 -6.91
CA GLY A 23 2.50 0.61 -6.23
C GLY A 23 3.81 0.39 -6.97
N ALA A 24 4.90 0.67 -6.25
CA ALA A 24 6.28 0.57 -6.74
C ALA A 24 6.65 -0.77 -7.39
N ILE A 25 6.10 -1.90 -6.92
CA ILE A 25 6.41 -3.23 -7.45
C ILE A 25 6.03 -3.33 -8.93
N LEU A 26 4.90 -2.74 -9.32
CA LEU A 26 4.42 -2.75 -10.70
C LEU A 26 5.42 -2.07 -11.65
N PHE A 27 6.05 -0.98 -11.22
CA PHE A 27 6.94 -0.20 -12.06
C PHE A 27 8.41 -0.61 -11.96
N LEU A 28 8.90 -0.94 -10.76
CA LEU A 28 10.32 -1.21 -10.53
C LEU A 28 10.69 -2.70 -10.54
N ARG A 29 9.73 -3.60 -10.26
CA ARG A 29 10.03 -5.03 -10.07
C ARG A 29 9.34 -5.94 -11.08
N PHE A 30 8.23 -5.52 -11.67
CA PHE A 30 7.49 -6.33 -12.63
C PHE A 30 8.33 -6.74 -13.84
N GLY A 31 9.04 -5.78 -14.47
CA GLY A 31 9.91 -6.06 -15.62
C GLY A 31 11.05 -7.03 -15.27
N PHE A 32 11.70 -6.82 -14.11
CA PHE A 32 12.72 -7.73 -13.60
C PHE A 32 12.18 -9.14 -13.35
N ALA A 33 10.99 -9.27 -12.77
CA ALA A 33 10.35 -10.56 -12.55
C ALA A 33 10.07 -11.27 -13.89
N VAL A 34 9.47 -10.59 -14.86
CA VAL A 34 9.21 -11.17 -16.19
C VAL A 34 10.51 -11.61 -16.86
N GLY A 35 11.59 -10.81 -16.75
CA GLY A 35 12.90 -11.16 -17.29
C GLY A 35 13.58 -12.35 -16.61
N THR A 36 13.34 -12.55 -15.30
CA THR A 36 14.04 -13.57 -14.50
C THR A 36 13.32 -14.92 -14.51
N ILE A 37 12.00 -14.93 -14.31
CA ILE A 37 11.20 -16.17 -14.19
C ILE A 37 10.31 -16.42 -15.41
N GLY A 38 10.33 -15.53 -16.41
CA GLY A 38 9.56 -15.63 -17.62
C GLY A 38 8.08 -15.25 -17.46
N PHE A 39 7.38 -15.18 -18.59
CA PHE A 39 5.95 -14.83 -18.66
C PHE A 39 5.07 -15.77 -17.82
N TRP A 40 5.22 -17.09 -18.00
CA TRP A 40 4.43 -18.08 -17.28
C TRP A 40 4.72 -18.09 -15.78
N GLY A 41 5.97 -17.86 -15.38
CA GLY A 41 6.35 -17.74 -13.96
C GLY A 41 5.66 -16.56 -13.29
N VAL A 42 5.65 -15.39 -13.95
CA VAL A 42 4.97 -14.20 -13.42
C VAL A 42 3.46 -14.39 -13.33
N ILE A 43 2.82 -15.00 -14.35
CA ILE A 43 1.39 -15.34 -14.28
C ILE A 43 1.09 -16.21 -13.06
N LEU A 44 1.91 -17.23 -12.80
CA LEU A 44 1.71 -18.11 -11.65
C LEU A 44 1.81 -17.34 -10.33
N ILE A 45 2.78 -16.44 -10.17
CA ILE A 45 2.88 -15.59 -8.97
C ILE A 45 1.66 -14.68 -8.82
N ILE A 46 1.19 -14.08 -9.92
CA ILE A 46 -0.02 -13.23 -9.91
C ILE A 46 -1.24 -14.04 -9.45
N LEU A 47 -1.42 -15.24 -10.00
CA LEU A 47 -2.53 -16.12 -9.61
C LEU A 47 -2.45 -16.51 -8.13
N LEU A 48 -1.27 -16.88 -7.64
CA LEU A 48 -1.06 -17.17 -6.21
C LEU A 48 -1.40 -15.95 -5.31
N GLY A 49 -1.03 -14.74 -5.74
CA GLY A 49 -1.42 -13.51 -5.03
C GLY A 49 -2.93 -13.33 -4.98
N HIS A 50 -3.62 -13.53 -6.11
CA HIS A 50 -5.08 -13.42 -6.19
C HIS A 50 -5.83 -14.49 -5.39
N LEU A 51 -5.23 -15.68 -5.22
CA LEU A 51 -5.77 -16.73 -4.34
C LEU A 51 -5.85 -16.28 -2.87
N VAL A 52 -5.00 -15.33 -2.45
CA VAL A 52 -5.04 -14.77 -1.10
C VAL A 52 -5.91 -13.52 -1.04
N THR A 53 -5.77 -12.60 -2.01
CA THR A 53 -6.45 -11.30 -1.94
C THR A 53 -7.94 -11.37 -2.22
N ILE A 54 -8.40 -12.23 -3.15
CA ILE A 54 -9.83 -12.33 -3.48
C ILE A 54 -10.66 -12.84 -2.29
N PRO A 55 -10.31 -13.97 -1.63
CA PRO A 55 -11.04 -14.41 -0.44
C PRO A 55 -10.99 -13.39 0.70
N THR A 56 -9.84 -12.70 0.88
CA THR A 56 -9.71 -11.65 1.91
C THR A 56 -10.66 -10.48 1.64
N ALA A 57 -10.78 -10.04 0.38
CA ALA A 57 -11.70 -8.97 -0.01
C ALA A 57 -13.17 -9.38 0.18
N LEU A 58 -13.51 -10.64 -0.13
CA LEU A 58 -14.84 -11.18 0.12
C LEU A 58 -15.17 -11.23 1.62
N ALA A 59 -14.22 -11.66 2.47
CA ALA A 59 -14.38 -11.67 3.91
C ALA A 59 -14.56 -10.24 4.47
N ILE A 60 -13.79 -9.26 4.00
CA ILE A 60 -13.96 -7.84 4.39
C ILE A 60 -15.34 -7.32 3.96
N SER A 61 -15.82 -7.70 2.76
CA SER A 61 -17.17 -7.35 2.29
C SER A 61 -18.24 -7.90 3.22
N GLU A 62 -18.14 -9.16 3.64
CA GLU A 62 -19.08 -9.77 4.59
C GLU A 62 -19.09 -9.00 5.93
N ILE A 63 -17.90 -8.73 6.48
CA ILE A 63 -17.73 -7.99 7.73
C ILE A 63 -18.33 -6.58 7.64
N ALA A 64 -18.13 -5.90 6.51
CA ALA A 64 -18.67 -4.56 6.25
C ALA A 64 -20.21 -4.55 6.14
N THR A 65 -20.84 -5.69 5.82
CA THR A 65 -22.30 -5.83 5.74
C THR A 65 -22.95 -6.33 7.03
N ASN A 66 -22.18 -6.87 7.98
CA ASN A 66 -22.70 -7.53 9.20
C ASN A 66 -23.25 -6.54 10.25
N LYS A 67 -22.68 -5.33 10.36
CA LYS A 67 -23.16 -4.30 11.30
C LYS A 67 -23.24 -2.94 10.61
N ARG A 68 -24.13 -2.06 11.12
CA ARG A 68 -24.17 -0.65 10.69
C ARG A 68 -22.80 -0.02 10.92
N VAL A 69 -22.13 0.29 9.83
CA VAL A 69 -20.85 0.99 9.83
C VAL A 69 -21.14 2.44 10.20
N GLU A 70 -20.75 2.83 11.42
CA GLU A 70 -20.71 4.25 11.81
C GLU A 70 -19.51 4.93 11.13
N GLY A 71 -19.24 6.21 11.38
CA GLY A 71 -18.16 6.96 10.72
C GLY A 71 -16.72 6.49 11.00
N GLY A 72 -16.52 5.25 11.47
CA GLY A 72 -15.21 4.65 11.71
C GLY A 72 -14.60 3.99 10.47
N GLY A 73 -13.30 3.74 10.51
CA GLY A 73 -12.54 3.03 9.46
C GLY A 73 -12.45 1.51 9.69
N GLU A 74 -11.52 0.85 9.01
CA GLU A 74 -11.36 -0.62 9.00
C GLU A 74 -11.31 -1.24 10.41
N TYR A 75 -10.47 -0.68 11.31
CA TYR A 75 -10.36 -1.17 12.68
C TYR A 75 -11.69 -1.10 13.46
N PHE A 76 -12.49 -0.07 13.21
CA PHE A 76 -13.79 0.08 13.86
C PHE A 76 -14.75 -1.05 13.46
N ILE A 77 -14.76 -1.40 12.17
CA ILE A 77 -15.61 -2.48 11.65
C ILE A 77 -15.16 -3.84 12.24
N ILE A 78 -13.85 -4.11 12.23
CA ILE A 78 -13.28 -5.38 12.69
C ILE A 78 -13.53 -5.58 14.20
N SER A 79 -13.19 -4.59 15.03
CA SER A 79 -13.34 -4.69 16.48
C SER A 79 -14.81 -4.82 16.93
N ARG A 80 -15.76 -4.24 16.18
CA ARG A 80 -17.19 -4.41 16.46
C ARG A 80 -17.77 -5.73 15.96
N SER A 81 -17.21 -6.31 14.91
CA SER A 81 -17.69 -7.58 14.36
C SER A 81 -17.12 -8.80 15.11
N PHE A 82 -15.82 -8.79 15.46
CA PHE A 82 -15.16 -9.93 16.13
C PHE A 82 -14.91 -9.73 17.63
N GLY A 83 -15.19 -8.55 18.18
CA GLY A 83 -14.91 -8.22 19.57
C GLY A 83 -13.48 -7.69 19.79
N LEU A 84 -13.24 -7.19 21.00
CA LEU A 84 -12.04 -6.39 21.32
C LEU A 84 -10.74 -7.19 21.16
N ASN A 85 -10.68 -8.43 21.64
CA ASN A 85 -9.44 -9.22 21.64
C ASN A 85 -8.96 -9.52 20.21
N ILE A 86 -9.85 -10.04 19.36
CA ILE A 86 -9.54 -10.33 17.95
C ILE A 86 -9.28 -9.03 17.18
N GLY A 87 -10.10 -8.00 17.42
CA GLY A 87 -9.93 -6.70 16.80
C GLY A 87 -8.56 -6.07 17.11
N ALA A 88 -8.12 -6.11 18.37
CA ALA A 88 -6.83 -5.57 18.79
C ALA A 88 -5.65 -6.30 18.15
N THR A 89 -5.66 -7.64 18.11
CA THR A 89 -4.60 -8.43 17.46
C THR A 89 -4.49 -8.10 15.98
N ILE A 90 -5.62 -8.07 15.25
CA ILE A 90 -5.63 -7.72 13.83
C ILE A 90 -5.21 -6.26 13.64
N GLY A 91 -5.69 -5.35 14.49
CA GLY A 91 -5.34 -3.92 14.43
C GLY A 91 -3.84 -3.66 14.58
N ILE A 92 -3.18 -4.34 15.51
CA ILE A 92 -1.72 -4.25 15.69
C ILE A 92 -0.99 -4.77 14.44
N ALA A 93 -1.43 -5.91 13.87
CA ALA A 93 -0.84 -6.46 12.66
C ALA A 93 -0.99 -5.51 11.46
N LEU A 94 -2.18 -4.89 11.27
CA LEU A 94 -2.41 -3.91 10.21
C LEU A 94 -1.58 -2.64 10.40
N PHE A 95 -1.44 -2.16 11.65
CA PHE A 95 -0.59 -1.01 11.96
C PHE A 95 0.88 -1.28 11.60
N LEU A 96 1.42 -2.43 12.01
CA LEU A 96 2.78 -2.86 11.66
C LEU A 96 2.96 -3.00 10.15
N SER A 97 2.00 -3.62 9.46
CA SER A 97 2.00 -3.74 8.00
C SER A 97 2.06 -2.37 7.33
N GLN A 98 1.27 -1.41 7.81
CA GLN A 98 1.28 -0.05 7.26
C GLN A 98 2.59 0.68 7.52
N ALA A 99 3.17 0.56 8.72
CA ALA A 99 4.46 1.16 9.06
C ALA A 99 5.59 0.62 8.15
N ILE A 100 5.63 -0.70 7.94
CA ILE A 100 6.60 -1.33 7.02
C ILE A 100 6.34 -0.88 5.58
N SER A 101 5.06 -0.77 5.17
CA SER A 101 4.69 -0.32 3.83
C SER A 101 5.18 1.10 3.55
N VAL A 102 5.07 2.03 4.52
CA VAL A 102 5.61 3.39 4.38
C VAL A 102 7.12 3.34 4.13
N ALA A 103 7.87 2.60 4.94
CA ALA A 103 9.32 2.45 4.75
C ALA A 103 9.66 1.85 3.36
N PHE A 104 8.94 0.80 2.95
CA PHE A 104 9.11 0.18 1.64
C PHE A 104 8.86 1.15 0.49
N TYR A 105 7.78 1.94 0.55
CA TYR A 105 7.45 2.91 -0.48
C TYR A 105 8.47 4.06 -0.55
N VAL A 106 9.02 4.52 0.59
CA VAL A 106 10.07 5.55 0.61
C VAL A 106 11.37 5.04 -0.02
N ILE A 107 11.75 3.79 0.25
CA ILE A 107 12.92 3.16 -0.39
C ILE A 107 12.67 3.06 -1.91
N ALA A 108 11.52 2.55 -2.32
CA ALA A 108 11.19 2.42 -3.73
C ALA A 108 11.11 3.78 -4.45
N PHE A 109 10.58 4.80 -3.80
CA PHE A 109 10.59 6.16 -4.31
C PHE A 109 12.03 6.63 -4.56
N THR A 110 12.93 6.37 -3.62
CA THR A 110 14.36 6.70 -3.76
C THR A 110 15.02 5.94 -4.91
N GLU A 111 14.69 4.65 -5.08
CA GLU A 111 15.18 3.83 -6.20
C GLU A 111 14.75 4.39 -7.56
N ALA A 112 13.55 4.97 -7.66
CA ALA A 112 13.09 5.58 -8.91
C ALA A 112 13.97 6.75 -9.39
N PHE A 113 14.77 7.35 -8.50
CA PHE A 113 15.74 8.42 -8.84
C PHE A 113 17.13 7.88 -9.22
N GLU A 114 17.30 6.58 -9.47
CA GLU A 114 18.59 6.00 -9.86
C GLU A 114 19.25 6.73 -11.05
N PHE A 115 18.46 7.19 -12.03
CA PHE A 115 18.98 7.99 -13.15
C PHE A 115 19.68 9.28 -12.70
N PHE A 116 19.15 9.94 -11.67
CA PHE A 116 19.68 11.18 -11.13
C PHE A 116 21.00 10.93 -10.38
N PHE A 117 21.05 9.86 -9.58
CA PHE A 117 22.28 9.46 -8.90
C PHE A 117 23.38 9.09 -9.90
N ASN A 118 23.06 8.34 -10.96
CA ASN A 118 24.00 7.98 -12.02
C ASN A 118 24.50 9.21 -12.79
N TRP A 119 23.62 10.20 -13.02
CA TRP A 119 24.00 11.45 -13.66
C TRP A 119 25.00 12.25 -12.81
N ILE A 120 24.79 12.34 -11.48
CA ILE A 120 25.73 13.02 -10.59
C ILE A 120 27.06 12.28 -10.53
N ALA A 121 27.04 10.97 -10.39
CA ALA A 121 28.25 10.14 -10.34
C ALA A 121 29.09 10.31 -11.61
N THR A 122 28.47 10.32 -12.79
CA THR A 122 29.21 10.45 -14.06
C THR A 122 29.69 11.86 -14.37
N LYS A 123 29.01 12.91 -13.88
CA LYS A 123 29.39 14.31 -14.15
C LYS A 123 30.32 14.92 -13.12
N PHE A 124 30.16 14.56 -11.85
CA PHE A 124 30.89 15.17 -10.73
C PHE A 124 31.86 14.20 -10.05
N ASP A 125 31.95 12.94 -10.54
CA ASP A 125 32.75 11.85 -9.94
C ASP A 125 32.43 11.64 -8.44
N PHE A 126 31.19 11.94 -8.05
CA PHE A 126 30.74 11.92 -6.67
C PHE A 126 29.58 10.95 -6.49
N ILE A 127 29.77 9.93 -5.65
CA ILE A 127 28.76 8.91 -5.37
C ILE A 127 27.91 9.36 -4.19
N LEU A 128 26.68 9.77 -4.47
CA LEU A 128 25.72 10.15 -3.44
C LEU A 128 25.05 8.92 -2.80
N PRO A 129 24.96 8.85 -1.46
CA PRO A 129 24.19 7.82 -0.81
C PRO A 129 22.69 8.02 -1.04
N ARG A 130 21.94 6.91 -1.24
CA ARG A 130 20.49 6.92 -1.48
C ARG A 130 19.70 7.57 -0.33
N GLN A 131 20.27 7.54 0.88
CA GLN A 131 19.73 8.13 2.11
C GLN A 131 19.47 9.63 2.01
N VAL A 132 20.12 10.33 1.06
CA VAL A 132 19.92 11.77 0.83
C VAL A 132 18.48 12.09 0.42
N ILE A 133 17.77 11.15 -0.22
CA ILE A 133 16.33 11.32 -0.54
C ILE A 133 15.46 10.66 0.52
N SER A 134 15.79 9.43 0.94
CA SER A 134 14.90 8.66 1.82
C SER A 134 14.73 9.28 3.21
N ILE A 135 15.80 9.83 3.81
CA ILE A 135 15.75 10.39 5.16
C ILE A 135 14.92 11.69 5.20
N PRO A 136 15.14 12.69 4.32
CA PRO A 136 14.29 13.88 4.31
C PRO A 136 12.82 13.59 4.03
N VAL A 137 12.51 12.64 3.14
CA VAL A 137 11.13 12.22 2.88
C VAL A 137 10.50 11.63 4.13
N LEU A 138 11.22 10.76 4.84
CA LEU A 138 10.71 10.15 6.09
C LEU A 138 10.50 11.21 7.17
N ILE A 139 11.42 12.16 7.33
CA ILE A 139 11.27 13.27 8.29
C ILE A 139 10.06 14.13 7.91
N GLY A 140 9.89 14.46 6.63
CA GLY A 140 8.76 15.24 6.15
C GLY A 140 7.40 14.55 6.34
N LEU A 141 7.36 13.22 6.31
CA LEU A 141 6.15 12.44 6.60
C LEU A 141 5.88 12.28 8.11
N ALA A 142 6.89 12.48 8.96
CA ALA A 142 6.79 12.35 10.41
C ALA A 142 6.32 13.63 11.11
N ILE A 143 6.36 14.78 10.43
CA ILE A 143 5.93 16.10 10.91
C ILE A 143 4.50 16.37 10.43
#